data_AF-A0A3A3FYD1-F1
#
_entry.id   AF-A0A3A3FYD1-F1
#
_cell.length_a   1.000
_cell.length_b   1.000
_cell.length_c   1.000
_cell.angle_alpha   90.00
_cell.angle_beta   90.00
_cell.angle_gamma   90.00
#
_symmetry.space_group_name_H-M   'P 1'
#
loop_
_entity.id
_entity.type
_entity.pdbx_description
1 polymer ?
#
loop_
_entity_poly.entity_id
_entity_poly.type
_entity_poly.pdbx_seq_one_letter_code
_entity_poly.pdbx_strand_id
1 'polypeptide(L)'
;MATPPVQAAARKLENPQQRAPFPSRDLAIFLATAVILVTMVTASIALRRLLRGLELPEETAELQEEDLARRHAASAAIAAIERAQQRLPHDAASADIHTQAAARVIGLYQRRVAGSGGEREAAQLHKADQAERALRLAGLGAEREEIFNLARQSRISDATSRKLVREIDLVESRYR
;
A
#
# COMPACT_ATOMS: atom_id res chain seq x y z
N MET A 1 85.36 47.84 42.30
CA MET A 1 86.43 47.14 41.54
C MET A 1 85.98 45.68 41.47
N ALA A 2 85.44 45.12 40.39
CA ALA A 2 85.51 45.43 38.97
C ALA A 2 84.16 45.22 38.25
N THR A 3 83.94 46.02 37.20
CA THR A 3 82.97 45.88 36.10
C THR A 3 83.54 44.93 35.01
N PRO A 4 82.87 44.62 33.86
CA PRO A 4 81.46 44.77 33.44
C PRO A 4 80.96 43.51 32.62
N PRO A 5 80.34 43.63 31.41
CA PRO A 5 78.92 43.73 31.06
C PRO A 5 78.44 42.49 30.25
N VAL A 6 77.20 42.40 29.74
CA VAL A 6 76.85 42.52 28.29
C VAL A 6 75.41 41.95 28.20
N GLN A 7 74.34 42.73 28.04
CA GLN A 7 73.85 43.25 26.76
C GLN A 7 73.93 42.27 25.58
N ALA A 8 73.31 41.09 25.63
CA ALA A 8 73.12 40.29 24.43
C ALA A 8 72.07 39.18 24.63
N ALA A 9 70.80 39.52 24.44
CA ALA A 9 69.72 38.63 24.01
C ALA A 9 68.42 39.45 24.14
N ALA A 10 68.24 40.53 23.38
CA ALA A 10 67.83 40.38 21.99
C ALA A 10 66.95 39.14 21.79
N ARG A 11 65.64 39.39 21.66
CA ARG A 11 64.72 38.58 20.84
C ARG A 11 64.75 37.08 21.14
N LYS A 12 64.18 36.67 22.27
CA LYS A 12 63.76 35.29 22.46
C LYS A 12 62.59 35.32 23.43
N LEU A 13 61.33 35.20 23.03
CA LEU A 13 60.74 34.69 21.80
C LEU A 13 59.48 35.53 21.56
N GLU A 14 59.28 35.93 20.32
CA GLU A 14 57.94 35.99 19.74
C GLU A 14 57.16 34.83 20.35
N ASN A 15 56.13 35.13 21.13
CA ASN A 15 55.29 34.11 21.73
C ASN A 15 54.35 33.72 20.59
N PRO A 16 54.61 32.66 19.78
CA PRO A 16 53.49 32.02 19.14
C PRO A 16 52.66 31.61 20.34
N GLN A 17 51.44 32.13 20.44
CA GLN A 17 50.43 31.50 21.25
C GLN A 17 50.33 30.07 20.70
N GLN A 18 51.19 29.19 21.20
CA GLN A 18 51.19 27.77 20.94
C GLN A 18 49.91 27.34 21.62
N ARG A 19 48.84 27.38 20.83
CA ARG A 19 47.57 26.76 21.13
C ARG A 19 47.90 25.27 21.24
N ALA A 20 48.31 24.86 22.44
CA ALA A 20 48.55 23.48 22.76
C ALA A 20 47.26 22.74 22.36
N PRO A 21 47.31 21.77 21.43
CA PRO A 21 46.14 20.99 21.10
C PRO A 21 45.73 20.30 22.39
N PHE A 22 44.58 20.69 22.95
CA PHE A 22 44.07 20.13 24.19
C PHE A 22 44.00 18.60 24.02
N PRO A 23 44.85 17.82 24.70
CA PRO A 23 44.90 16.36 24.54
C PRO A 23 43.62 15.69 25.07
N SER A 24 42.77 16.46 25.75
CA SER A 24 41.43 16.07 26.17
C SER A 24 40.39 16.07 25.05
N ARG A 25 40.64 16.69 23.89
CA ARG A 25 39.65 16.73 22.79
C ARG A 25 39.46 15.36 22.16
N ASP A 26 40.54 14.64 21.87
CA ASP A 26 40.46 13.31 21.27
C ASP A 26 39.82 12.31 22.24
N LEU A 27 40.10 12.47 23.54
CA LEU A 27 39.51 11.66 24.61
C LEU A 27 38.01 11.97 24.80
N ALA A 28 37.61 13.24 24.70
CA ALA A 28 36.21 13.66 24.73
C ALA A 28 35.45 13.17 23.50
N ILE A 29 36.06 13.22 22.31
CA ILE A 29 35.46 12.70 21.07
C ILE A 29 35.32 11.18 21.15
N PHE A 30 36.33 10.46 21.65
CA PHE A 30 36.26 9.01 21.86
C PHE A 30 35.16 8.64 22.87
N LEU A 31 35.06 9.38 23.98
CA LEU A 31 34.02 9.15 24.98
C LEU A 31 32.62 9.42 24.41
N ALA A 32 32.46 10.52 23.65
CA ALA A 32 31.19 10.87 23.03
C ALA A 32 30.75 9.83 21.99
N THR A 33 31.64 9.39 21.11
CA THR A 33 31.32 8.35 20.12
C THR A 33 31.03 7.01 20.78
N ALA A 34 31.82 6.62 21.79
CA ALA A 34 31.57 5.40 22.56
C ALA A 34 30.20 5.43 23.25
N VAL A 35 29.84 6.54 23.90
CA VAL A 35 28.52 6.73 24.51
C VAL A 35 27.41 6.64 23.48
N ILE A 36 27.51 7.36 22.34
CA ILE A 36 26.49 7.34 21.29
C ILE A 36 26.25 5.91 20.79
N LEU A 37 27.33 5.17 20.50
CA LEU A 37 27.24 3.79 20.03
C LEU A 37 26.60 2.86 21.07
N VAL A 38 27.02 2.98 22.33
CA VAL A 38 26.43 2.20 23.43
C VAL A 38 24.95 2.52 23.57
N THR A 39 24.56 3.80 23.57
CA THR A 39 23.15 4.21 23.66
C THR A 39 22.33 3.70 22.49
N MET A 40 22.84 3.75 21.25
CA MET A 40 22.12 3.20 20.09
C MET A 40 21.92 1.68 20.19
N VAL A 41 22.95 0.93 20.60
CA VAL A 41 22.85 -0.52 20.77
C VAL A 41 21.88 -0.86 21.90
N THR A 42 21.99 -0.20 23.05
CA THR A 42 21.09 -0.38 24.19
C THR A 42 19.66 -0.01 23.82
N ALA A 43 19.43 1.11 23.14
CA ALA A 43 18.10 1.52 22.68
C ALA A 43 17.51 0.50 21.70
N SER A 44 18.30 -0.04 20.77
CA SER A 44 17.85 -1.05 19.81
C SER A 44 17.48 -2.38 20.49
N ILE A 45 18.23 -2.79 21.52
CA ILE A 45 17.93 -4.00 22.31
C ILE A 45 16.74 -3.75 23.23
N ALA A 46 16.72 -2.61 23.93
CA ALA A 46 15.64 -2.22 24.83
C ALA A 46 14.32 -2.06 24.08
N LEU A 47 14.32 -1.43 22.90
CA LEU A 47 13.16 -1.31 22.04
C LEU A 47 12.68 -2.70 21.60
N ARG A 48 13.56 -3.57 21.10
CA ARG A 48 13.18 -4.95 20.74
C ARG A 48 12.63 -5.75 21.93
N ARG A 49 13.15 -5.53 23.14
CA ARG A 49 12.69 -6.22 24.34
C ARG A 49 11.39 -5.64 24.89
N LEU A 50 11.19 -4.34 24.78
CA LEU A 50 9.96 -3.63 25.13
C LEU A 50 8.83 -3.96 24.15
N LEU A 51 9.14 -4.03 22.85
CA LEU A 51 8.19 -4.48 21.81
C LEU A 51 7.84 -5.97 21.90
N ARG A 52 8.68 -6.81 22.53
CA ARG A 52 8.35 -8.23 22.78
C ARG A 52 7.34 -8.42 23.91
N GLY A 53 7.18 -7.44 24.78
CA GLY A 53 6.23 -7.46 25.91
C GLY A 53 5.03 -6.53 25.72
N LEU A 54 5.04 -5.70 24.68
CA LEU A 54 3.83 -5.11 24.14
C LEU A 54 3.14 -6.22 23.37
N GLU A 55 2.11 -6.81 23.96
CA GLU A 55 1.00 -7.32 23.16
C GLU A 55 0.61 -6.16 22.24
N LEU A 56 1.00 -6.24 20.96
CA LEU A 56 0.34 -5.44 19.94
C LEU A 56 -1.15 -5.65 20.22
N PRO A 57 -1.97 -4.58 20.28
CA PRO A 57 -3.41 -4.78 20.28
C PRO A 57 -3.63 -5.78 19.17
N GLU A 58 -4.18 -6.96 19.50
CA GLU A 58 -4.47 -7.97 18.51
C GLU A 58 -5.04 -7.21 17.32
N GLU A 59 -4.51 -7.41 16.11
CA GLU A 59 -5.36 -7.18 14.94
C GLU A 59 -6.63 -7.93 15.29
N THR A 60 -7.64 -7.16 15.71
CA THR A 60 -8.59 -7.53 16.77
C THR A 60 -9.05 -8.97 16.56
N ALA A 61 -9.11 -9.82 17.58
CA ALA A 61 -9.69 -11.16 17.43
C ALA A 61 -10.97 -11.14 16.56
N GLU A 62 -11.75 -10.06 16.64
CA GLU A 62 -12.89 -9.72 15.77
C GLU A 62 -12.57 -9.62 14.25
N LEU A 63 -11.45 -8.99 13.83
CA LEU A 63 -11.00 -8.94 12.44
C LEU A 63 -10.54 -10.31 11.94
N GLN A 64 -9.83 -11.08 12.78
CA GLN A 64 -9.43 -12.45 12.43
C GLN A 64 -10.65 -13.38 12.34
N GLU A 65 -11.61 -13.21 13.25
CA GLU A 65 -12.90 -13.90 13.26
C GLU A 65 -13.76 -13.50 12.05
N GLU A 66 -13.81 -12.22 11.70
CA GLU A 66 -14.47 -11.73 10.48
C GLU A 66 -13.83 -12.33 9.22
N ASP A 67 -12.50 -12.37 9.13
CA ASP A 67 -11.82 -12.93 7.97
C ASP A 67 -12.00 -14.45 7.87
N LEU A 68 -12.03 -15.16 8.99
CA LEU A 68 -12.42 -16.56 9.05
C LEU A 68 -13.87 -16.73 8.58
N ALA A 69 -14.80 -15.95 9.13
CA ALA A 69 -16.21 -15.99 8.77
C ALA A 69 -16.43 -15.68 7.28
N ARG A 70 -15.72 -14.70 6.71
CA ARG A 70 -15.76 -14.39 5.27
C ARG A 70 -15.24 -15.52 4.41
N ARG A 71 -14.12 -16.15 4.79
CA ARG A 71 -13.55 -17.31 4.09
C ARG A 71 -14.50 -18.51 4.12
N HIS A 72 -15.10 -18.77 5.29
CA HIS A 72 -16.11 -19.82 5.44
C HIS A 72 -17.38 -19.52 4.65
N ALA A 73 -17.88 -18.28 4.66
CA ALA A 73 -19.05 -17.88 3.90
C ALA A 73 -18.81 -17.97 2.38
N ALA A 74 -17.65 -17.54 1.89
CA ALA A 74 -17.31 -17.62 0.47
C ALA A 74 -17.14 -19.06 -0.02
N SER A 75 -16.48 -19.93 0.77
CA SER A 75 -16.37 -21.36 0.44
C SER A 75 -17.73 -22.05 0.45
N ALA A 76 -18.60 -21.73 1.41
CA ALA A 76 -19.97 -22.22 1.44
C ALA A 76 -20.79 -21.77 0.22
N ALA A 77 -20.62 -20.52 -0.23
CA ALA A 77 -21.28 -19.98 -1.42
C ALA A 77 -20.82 -20.70 -2.70
N ILE A 78 -19.51 -20.93 -2.85
CA ILE A 78 -18.95 -21.67 -4.00
C ILE A 78 -19.53 -23.09 -4.03
N ALA A 79 -19.50 -23.81 -2.90
CA ALA A 79 -20.07 -25.15 -2.80
C ALA A 79 -21.58 -25.18 -3.09
N ALA A 80 -22.33 -24.12 -2.74
CA ALA A 80 -23.74 -24.00 -3.08
C ALA A 80 -23.96 -23.82 -4.59
N ILE A 81 -23.13 -23.02 -5.26
CA ILE A 81 -23.19 -22.79 -6.71
C ILE A 81 -22.85 -24.08 -7.48
N GLU A 82 -21.86 -24.84 -7.03
CA GLU A 82 -21.50 -26.14 -7.62
C GLU A 82 -22.66 -27.14 -7.50
N ARG A 83 -23.28 -27.24 -6.32
CA ARG A 83 -24.47 -28.10 -6.13
C ARG A 83 -25.67 -27.63 -6.95
N ALA A 84 -25.82 -26.32 -7.14
CA ALA A 84 -26.88 -25.77 -7.98
C ALA A 84 -26.65 -26.16 -9.45
N GLN A 85 -25.42 -26.05 -9.95
CA GLN A 85 -25.07 -26.50 -11.31
C GLN A 85 -25.42 -27.97 -11.54
N GLN A 86 -25.15 -28.86 -10.56
CA GLN A 86 -25.45 -30.29 -10.65
C GLN A 86 -26.95 -30.62 -10.65
N ARG A 87 -27.80 -29.71 -10.16
CA ARG A 87 -29.27 -29.90 -10.07
C ARG A 87 -30.04 -29.30 -11.24
N LEU A 88 -29.41 -28.45 -12.05
CA LEU A 88 -30.07 -27.90 -13.23
C LEU A 88 -30.15 -28.99 -14.31
N PRO A 89 -31.34 -29.25 -14.89
CA PRO A 89 -31.46 -30.15 -16.03
C PRO A 89 -30.65 -29.60 -17.20
N HIS A 90 -29.64 -30.36 -17.64
CA HIS A 90 -28.80 -29.99 -18.76
C HIS A 90 -29.58 -30.12 -20.07
N ASP A 91 -30.17 -29.02 -20.52
CA ASP A 91 -30.40 -28.86 -21.95
C ASP A 91 -29.03 -28.58 -22.60
N ALA A 92 -28.63 -29.41 -23.56
CA ALA A 92 -27.26 -29.42 -24.09
C ALA A 92 -26.83 -28.06 -24.69
N ALA A 93 -27.80 -27.26 -25.15
CA ALA A 93 -27.57 -25.90 -25.67
C ALA A 93 -27.36 -24.84 -24.57
N SER A 94 -27.85 -25.08 -23.34
CA SER A 94 -27.77 -24.13 -22.21
C SER A 94 -26.69 -24.49 -21.19
N ALA A 95 -26.17 -25.72 -21.22
CA ALA A 95 -25.15 -26.20 -20.29
C ALA A 95 -23.90 -25.33 -20.29
N ASP A 96 -23.40 -24.92 -21.46
CA ASP A 96 -22.20 -24.08 -21.58
C ASP A 96 -22.43 -22.66 -21.01
N ILE A 97 -23.63 -22.09 -21.21
CA ILE A 97 -24.02 -20.79 -20.64
C ILE A 97 -24.08 -20.87 -19.11
N HIS A 98 -24.65 -21.94 -18.55
CA HIS A 98 -24.73 -22.14 -17.12
C HIS A 98 -23.35 -22.33 -16.48
N THR A 99 -22.45 -23.08 -17.13
CA THR A 99 -21.07 -23.27 -16.67
C THR A 99 -20.28 -21.96 -16.71
N GLN A 100 -20.37 -21.18 -17.78
CA GLN A 100 -19.73 -19.86 -17.86
C GLN A 100 -20.28 -18.88 -16.82
N ALA A 101 -21.60 -18.86 -16.60
CA ALA A 101 -22.21 -18.01 -15.59
C ALA A 101 -21.73 -18.38 -14.19
N ALA A 102 -21.68 -19.66 -13.87
CA ALA A 102 -21.18 -20.13 -12.58
C ALA A 102 -19.69 -19.85 -12.38
N ALA A 103 -18.85 -20.06 -13.40
CA ALA A 103 -17.43 -19.71 -13.36
C ALA A 103 -17.20 -18.22 -13.07
N ARG A 104 -18.02 -17.34 -13.67
CA ARG A 104 -17.95 -15.90 -13.43
C ARG A 104 -18.30 -15.53 -11.98
N VAL A 105 -19.34 -16.17 -11.41
CA VAL A 105 -19.76 -15.95 -10.02
C VAL A 105 -18.73 -16.50 -9.03
N ILE A 106 -18.19 -17.70 -9.29
CA ILE A 106 -17.13 -18.31 -8.46
C ILE A 106 -15.88 -17.41 -8.47
N GLY A 107 -15.48 -16.88 -9.63
CA GLY A 107 -14.35 -15.95 -9.74
C GLY A 107 -14.53 -14.64 -8.97
N LEU A 108 -15.77 -14.19 -8.74
CA LEU A 108 -16.07 -13.04 -7.86
C LEU A 108 -15.82 -13.40 -6.38
N TYR A 109 -16.28 -14.57 -5.93
CA TYR A 109 -16.05 -15.04 -4.56
C TYR A 109 -14.57 -15.32 -4.29
N GLN A 110 -13.85 -15.90 -5.25
CA GLN A 110 -12.42 -16.17 -5.13
C GLN A 110 -11.60 -14.88 -4.99
N ARG A 111 -11.90 -13.84 -5.77
CA ARG A 111 -11.26 -12.52 -5.62
C ARG A 111 -11.51 -11.89 -4.24
N ARG A 112 -12.73 -12.04 -3.72
CA ARG A 112 -13.07 -11.55 -2.37
C ARG A 112 -12.30 -12.29 -1.26
N VAL A 113 -11.97 -13.56 -1.46
CA VAL A 113 -11.17 -14.36 -0.51
C VAL A 113 -9.67 -14.06 -0.64
N ALA A 114 -9.17 -13.86 -1.86
CA ALA A 114 -7.76 -13.52 -2.11
C ALA A 114 -7.39 -12.12 -1.58
N GLY A 115 -8.35 -11.20 -1.52
CA GLY A 115 -8.18 -9.87 -0.93
C GLY A 115 -7.80 -9.83 0.56
N SER A 116 -7.96 -10.94 1.29
CA SER A 116 -7.63 -11.05 2.73
C SER A 116 -6.17 -11.44 3.01
N GLY A 117 -5.32 -11.59 1.99
CA GLY A 117 -3.94 -12.06 2.08
C GLY A 117 -2.90 -11.00 2.50
N GLY A 118 -3.05 -10.35 3.65
CA GLY A 118 -2.04 -9.44 4.18
C GLY A 118 -1.90 -8.08 3.45
N GLU A 119 -1.39 -7.08 4.17
CA GLU A 119 -1.44 -5.66 3.77
C GLU A 119 -0.88 -5.36 2.36
N ARG A 120 0.14 -6.10 1.91
CA ARG A 120 0.75 -5.89 0.58
C ARG A 120 -0.09 -6.44 -0.56
N GLU A 121 -0.71 -7.60 -0.38
CA GLU A 121 -1.56 -8.21 -1.40
C GLU A 121 -2.88 -7.43 -1.49
N ALA A 122 -3.46 -7.05 -0.35
CA ALA A 122 -4.62 -6.17 -0.28
C ALA A 122 -4.38 -4.83 -1.01
N ALA A 123 -3.23 -4.18 -0.79
CA ALA A 123 -2.88 -2.94 -1.49
C ALA A 123 -2.74 -3.13 -3.02
N GLN A 124 -2.25 -4.28 -3.48
CA GLN A 124 -2.11 -4.58 -4.90
C GLN A 124 -3.46 -4.91 -5.56
N LEU A 125 -4.34 -5.63 -4.87
CA LEU A 125 -5.72 -5.85 -5.29
C LEU A 125 -6.51 -4.53 -5.35
N HIS A 126 -6.37 -3.65 -4.36
CA HIS A 126 -7.00 -2.34 -4.40
C HIS A 126 -6.55 -1.49 -5.60
N LYS A 127 -5.26 -1.56 -5.96
CA LYS A 127 -4.76 -0.90 -7.17
C LYS A 127 -5.33 -1.51 -8.45
N ALA A 128 -5.44 -2.84 -8.52
CA ALA A 128 -6.04 -3.53 -9.65
C ALA A 128 -7.53 -3.17 -9.80
N ASP A 129 -8.29 -3.13 -8.70
CA ASP A 129 -9.69 -2.71 -8.69
C ASP A 129 -9.86 -1.25 -9.11
N GLN A 130 -8.97 -0.36 -8.67
CA GLN A 130 -8.97 1.04 -9.12
C GLN A 130 -8.68 1.15 -10.62
N ALA A 131 -7.74 0.37 -11.14
CA ALA A 131 -7.43 0.31 -12.56
C ALA A 131 -8.61 -0.23 -13.38
N GLU A 132 -9.26 -1.30 -12.90
CA GLU A 132 -10.45 -1.86 -13.55
C GLU A 132 -11.60 -0.84 -13.60
N ARG A 133 -11.86 -0.14 -12.48
CA ARG A 133 -12.84 0.95 -12.43
C ARG A 133 -12.53 2.06 -13.41
N ALA A 134 -11.27 2.51 -13.47
CA ALA A 134 -10.84 3.55 -14.40
C ALA A 134 -11.06 3.14 -15.87
N LEU A 135 -10.71 1.90 -16.23
CA LEU A 135 -10.92 1.36 -17.57
C LEU A 135 -12.42 1.23 -17.92
N ARG A 136 -13.25 0.77 -16.97
CA ARG A 136 -14.71 0.70 -17.13
C ARG A 136 -15.32 2.07 -17.38
N LEU A 137 -14.95 3.08 -16.59
CA LEU A 137 -15.44 4.45 -16.74
C LEU A 137 -15.01 5.05 -18.09
N ALA A 138 -13.78 4.79 -18.54
CA ALA A 138 -13.31 5.22 -19.86
C ALA A 138 -14.14 4.59 -21.00
N GLY A 139 -14.46 3.29 -20.90
CA GLY A 139 -15.32 2.60 -21.86
C GLY A 139 -16.73 3.18 -21.93
N LEU A 140 -17.38 3.37 -20.78
CA LEU A 140 -18.72 3.99 -20.71
C LEU A 140 -18.72 5.42 -21.28
N GLY A 141 -17.66 6.19 -21.02
CA GLY A 141 -17.47 7.52 -21.61
C GLY A 141 -17.41 7.49 -23.14
N ALA A 142 -16.67 6.54 -23.71
CA ALA A 142 -16.56 6.36 -25.16
C ALA A 142 -17.88 5.90 -25.80
N GLU A 143 -18.62 4.98 -25.15
CA GLU A 143 -19.95 4.56 -25.61
C GLU A 143 -20.93 5.75 -25.68
N ARG A 144 -20.90 6.62 -24.66
CA ARG A 144 -21.74 7.82 -24.61
C ARG A 144 -21.41 8.79 -25.74
N GLU A 145 -20.12 9.02 -26.00
CA GLU A 145 -19.67 9.89 -27.08
C GLU A 145 -20.12 9.38 -28.45
N GLU A 146 -20.06 8.06 -28.67
CA GLU A 146 -20.50 7.46 -29.92
C GLU A 146 -22.03 7.55 -30.11
N ILE A 147 -22.82 7.36 -29.05
CA ILE A 147 -24.26 7.60 -29.11
C ILE A 147 -24.56 9.05 -29.51
N PHE A 148 -23.85 10.02 -28.95
CA PHE A 148 -24.01 11.43 -29.35
C PHE A 148 -23.55 11.69 -30.79
N ASN A 149 -22.52 11.01 -31.28
CA ASN A 149 -22.11 11.08 -32.69
C ASN A 149 -23.22 10.57 -33.62
N LEU A 150 -23.80 9.42 -33.31
CA LEU A 150 -24.90 8.84 -34.08
C LEU A 150 -26.14 9.74 -34.07
N ALA A 151 -26.44 10.38 -32.94
CA ALA A 151 -27.54 11.35 -32.83
C ALA A 151 -27.28 12.60 -33.69
N ARG A 152 -26.05 13.15 -33.65
CA ARG A 152 -25.64 14.28 -34.49
C ARG A 152 -25.73 13.98 -35.99
N GLN A 153 -25.40 12.74 -36.37
CA GLN A 153 -25.52 12.26 -37.75
C GLN A 153 -26.96 11.89 -38.14
N SER A 154 -27.96 12.11 -37.27
CA SER A 154 -29.37 11.73 -37.48
C SER A 154 -29.56 10.24 -37.79
N ARG A 155 -28.62 9.38 -37.37
CA ARG A 155 -28.72 7.91 -37.52
C ARG A 155 -29.62 7.28 -36.46
N ILE A 156 -29.78 7.96 -35.32
CA ILE A 156 -30.68 7.56 -34.24
C ILE A 156 -31.57 8.74 -33.85
N SER A 157 -32.77 8.44 -33.35
CA SER A 157 -33.66 9.49 -32.84
C SER A 157 -33.13 10.05 -31.52
N ASP A 158 -33.43 11.32 -31.27
CA ASP A 158 -33.09 12.02 -30.03
C ASP A 158 -33.72 11.33 -28.78
N ALA A 159 -34.92 10.75 -28.92
CA ALA A 159 -35.53 9.92 -27.89
C ALA A 159 -34.73 8.63 -27.61
N THR A 160 -34.23 7.96 -28.66
CA THR A 160 -33.37 6.77 -28.55
C THR A 160 -32.03 7.12 -27.89
N SER A 161 -31.41 8.23 -28.30
CA SER A 161 -30.16 8.73 -27.73
C SER A 161 -30.31 8.97 -26.22
N ARG A 162 -31.34 9.71 -25.79
CA ARG A 162 -31.58 9.97 -24.37
C ARG A 162 -31.80 8.69 -23.56
N LYS A 163 -32.51 7.72 -24.12
CA LYS A 163 -32.74 6.43 -23.46
C LYS A 163 -31.43 5.68 -23.23
N LEU A 164 -30.60 5.55 -24.27
CA LEU A 164 -29.33 4.82 -24.20
C LEU A 164 -28.33 5.50 -23.25
N VAL A 165 -28.23 6.83 -23.30
CA VAL A 165 -27.36 7.58 -22.36
C VAL A 165 -27.84 7.38 -20.92
N ARG A 166 -29.15 7.37 -20.66
CA ARG A 166 -29.68 7.11 -19.31
C ARG A 166 -29.37 5.70 -18.82
N GLU A 167 -29.36 4.70 -19.69
CA GLU A 167 -28.94 3.34 -19.33
C GLU A 167 -27.45 3.30 -18.96
N ILE A 168 -26.60 4.01 -19.69
CA ILE A 168 -25.16 4.16 -19.37
C ILE A 168 -24.98 4.87 -18.03
N ASP A 169 -25.67 5.98 -17.78
CA ASP A 169 -25.60 6.72 -16.52
C ASP A 169 -26.01 5.86 -15.31
N LEU A 170 -27.00 4.98 -15.48
CA LEU A 170 -27.40 4.02 -14.44
C LEU A 170 -26.28 3.03 -14.13
N VAL A 171 -25.58 2.53 -15.14
CA VAL A 171 -24.43 1.63 -14.95
C VAL A 171 -23.26 2.38 -14.33
N GLU A 172 -22.99 3.61 -14.75
CA GLU A 172 -21.92 4.47 -14.20
C GLU A 172 -22.12 4.74 -12.70
N SER A 173 -23.37 4.90 -12.24
CA SER A 173 -23.70 5.12 -10.83
C SER A 173 -23.24 4.00 -9.88
N ARG A 174 -23.00 2.79 -10.40
CA ARG A 174 -22.48 1.65 -9.62
C ARG A 174 -20.95 1.69 -9.43
N TYR A 175 -20.25 2.50 -10.20
CA TYR A 175 -18.79 2.60 -10.20
C TYR A 175 -18.25 3.90 -9.57
N ARG A 176 -19.14 4.83 -9.20
CA ARG A 176 -18.84 6.05 -8.42
C ARG A 176 -18.96 5.80 -6.93
#